data_AF-A0A382AD86-F1
#
_entry.id   AF-A0A382AD86-F1
#
_cell.length_a   1.000
_cell.length_b   1.000
_cell.length_c   1.000
_cell.angle_alpha   90.00
_cell.angle_beta   90.00
_cell.angle_gamma   90.00
#
_symmetry.space_group_name_H-M   'P 1'
#
loop_
_entity.id
_entity.type
_entity.pdbx_description
1 polymer ?
#
loop_
_entity_poly.entity_id
_entity_poly.type
_entity_poly.pdbx_seq_one_letter_code
_entity_poly.pdbx_strand_id
1 'polypeptide(L)'
;AAIRGGDLICKGSVGARTGIDMKGGTIIVGGDAGAFTGFMMQRGRIIVLGNVGINLGDSMYDGTIFVGGKIGSFGSDAIKAELTAIDKEWLKRKLKVAEIGENFDVNKIKKIVAGKKLWNYDNLEPTEKKGAI
;
A
#
# COMPACT_ATOMS: atom_id res chain seq x y z
N ALA A 1 12.15 -12.09 3.16
CA ALA A 1 10.88 -12.84 3.06
C ALA A 1 9.73 -11.85 2.97
N ALA A 2 8.72 -12.12 2.14
CA ALA A 2 7.58 -11.23 1.93
C ALA A 2 6.28 -11.87 2.43
N ILE A 3 5.38 -11.07 3.01
CA ILE A 3 4.03 -11.53 3.35
C ILE A 3 3.26 -11.84 2.06
N ARG A 4 2.57 -12.99 2.06
CA ARG A 4 1.74 -13.46 0.93
C ARG A 4 0.26 -13.55 1.31
N GLY A 5 -0.07 -13.62 2.60
CA GLY A 5 -1.41 -13.79 3.12
C GLY A 5 -1.44 -13.62 4.63
N GLY A 6 -2.64 -13.65 5.20
CA GLY A 6 -2.87 -13.39 6.63
C GLY A 6 -2.84 -11.90 6.98
N ASP A 7 -3.00 -11.62 8.28
CA ASP A 7 -2.92 -10.28 8.83
C ASP A 7 -1.74 -10.19 9.79
N LEU A 8 -0.96 -9.12 9.66
CA LEU A 8 0.09 -8.73 10.61
C LEU A 8 -0.33 -7.43 11.28
N ILE A 9 -0.37 -7.43 12.60
CA ILE A 9 -0.85 -6.30 13.40
C ILE A 9 0.28 -5.80 14.29
N CYS A 10 0.65 -4.53 14.14
CA CYS A 10 1.56 -3.83 15.03
C CYS A 10 0.79 -2.68 15.69
N LYS A 11 0.58 -2.77 17.02
CA LYS A 11 -0.15 -1.71 17.76
C LYS A 11 0.67 -0.41 17.90
N GLY A 12 1.98 -0.47 17.72
CA GLY A 12 2.89 0.68 17.75
C GLY A 12 3.29 1.18 16.37
N SER A 13 4.42 1.86 16.31
CA SER A 13 5.05 2.33 15.07
C SER A 13 5.99 1.29 14.47
N VAL A 14 6.22 1.39 13.16
CA VAL A 14 7.14 0.53 12.41
C VAL A 14 8.19 1.36 11.68
N GLY A 15 9.32 0.72 11.36
CA GLY A 15 10.43 1.35 10.66
C GLY A 15 10.21 1.51 9.15
N ALA A 16 11.32 1.80 8.46
CA ALA A 16 11.35 1.92 7.01
C ALA A 16 11.08 0.58 6.30
N ARG A 17 10.61 0.66 5.05
CA ARG A 17 10.38 -0.49 4.16
C ARG A 17 9.35 -1.51 4.68
N THR A 18 8.42 -1.07 5.51
CA THR A 18 7.30 -1.92 5.95
C THR A 18 6.51 -2.39 4.73
N GLY A 19 6.29 -3.71 4.63
CA GLY A 19 5.57 -4.31 3.51
C GLY A 19 6.33 -4.32 2.18
N ILE A 20 7.67 -4.17 2.21
CA ILE A 20 8.51 -4.30 1.02
C ILE A 20 8.25 -5.61 0.28
N ASP A 21 8.06 -5.52 -1.03
CA ASP A 21 7.83 -6.64 -1.93
C ASP A 21 6.63 -7.53 -1.54
N MET A 22 5.66 -7.01 -0.78
CA MET A 22 4.53 -7.84 -0.34
C MET A 22 3.69 -8.33 -1.52
N LYS A 23 3.27 -9.60 -1.43
CA LYS A 23 2.53 -10.32 -2.49
C LYS A 23 1.09 -10.62 -2.10
N GLY A 24 0.63 -10.17 -0.94
CA GLY A 24 -0.72 -10.37 -0.44
C GLY A 24 -0.81 -10.21 1.08
N GLY A 25 -2.01 -10.41 1.64
CA GLY A 25 -2.29 -10.20 3.07
C GLY A 25 -2.54 -8.73 3.44
N THR A 26 -2.60 -8.48 4.75
CA THR A 26 -2.81 -7.14 5.33
C THR A 26 -1.76 -6.84 6.39
N ILE A 27 -1.14 -5.67 6.32
CA ILE A 27 -0.33 -5.12 7.41
C ILE A 27 -1.12 -3.98 8.05
N ILE A 28 -1.24 -3.97 9.38
CA ILE A 28 -2.00 -2.96 10.14
C ILE A 28 -1.07 -2.35 11.18
N VAL A 29 -0.88 -1.04 11.12
CA VAL A 29 0.05 -0.27 11.97
C VAL A 29 -0.76 0.78 12.74
N GLY A 30 -0.69 0.72 14.07
CA GLY A 30 -1.37 1.66 14.96
C GLY A 30 -0.71 3.03 15.07
N GLY A 31 0.62 3.06 14.96
CA GLY A 31 1.42 4.27 14.99
C GLY A 31 1.84 4.75 13.60
N ASP A 32 3.06 5.29 13.54
CA ASP A 32 3.69 5.79 12.33
C ASP A 32 4.43 4.68 11.56
N ALA A 33 4.68 4.91 10.26
CA ALA A 33 5.54 4.07 9.44
C ALA A 33 6.67 4.87 8.78
N GLY A 34 7.84 4.25 8.66
CA GLY A 34 9.03 4.89 8.08
C GLY A 34 8.97 5.11 6.57
N ALA A 35 10.09 5.62 6.03
CA ALA A 35 10.28 5.81 4.59
C ALA A 35 10.13 4.50 3.81
N PHE A 36 9.78 4.60 2.53
CA PHE A 36 9.67 3.45 1.62
C PHE A 36 8.66 2.38 2.05
N THR A 37 7.66 2.74 2.86
CA THR A 37 6.55 1.83 3.19
C THR A 37 5.82 1.43 1.90
N GLY A 38 5.66 0.12 1.67
CA GLY A 38 5.09 -0.44 0.45
C GLY A 38 6.03 -0.44 -0.77
N PHE A 39 7.34 -0.27 -0.58
CA PHE A 39 8.31 -0.33 -1.69
C PHE A 39 8.22 -1.65 -2.47
N MET A 40 8.10 -1.59 -3.80
CA MET A 40 7.95 -2.77 -4.67
C MET A 40 6.74 -3.65 -4.33
N MET A 41 5.72 -3.12 -3.62
CA MET A 41 4.51 -3.87 -3.29
C MET A 41 3.80 -4.34 -4.56
N GLN A 42 3.45 -5.64 -4.60
CA GLN A 42 2.85 -6.25 -5.78
C GLN A 42 1.40 -6.62 -5.62
N ARG A 43 0.90 -6.83 -4.38
CA ARG A 43 -0.51 -7.05 -4.03
C ARG A 43 -0.73 -6.82 -2.54
N GLY A 44 -1.99 -6.88 -2.10
CA GLY A 44 -2.35 -6.86 -0.68
C GLY A 44 -2.67 -5.45 -0.17
N ARG A 45 -2.65 -5.28 1.16
CA ARG A 45 -3.05 -4.03 1.80
C ARG A 45 -2.13 -3.63 2.96
N ILE A 46 -1.87 -2.33 3.08
CA ILE A 46 -1.19 -1.74 4.25
C ILE A 46 -2.13 -0.67 4.83
N ILE A 47 -2.35 -0.70 6.13
CA ILE A 47 -3.13 0.30 6.88
C ILE A 47 -2.20 0.92 7.91
N VAL A 48 -2.00 2.24 7.85
CA VAL A 48 -1.24 3.02 8.84
C VAL A 48 -2.16 4.06 9.44
N LEU A 49 -2.40 3.98 10.75
CA LEU A 49 -3.27 4.93 11.44
C LEU A 49 -2.56 6.27 11.75
N GLY A 50 -1.23 6.25 11.87
CA GLY A 50 -0.39 7.44 12.00
C GLY A 50 0.14 8.00 10.68
N ASN A 51 1.30 8.66 10.75
CA ASN A 51 1.99 9.28 9.63
C ASN A 51 2.87 8.26 8.88
N VAL A 52 3.19 8.57 7.63
CA VAL A 52 4.19 7.84 6.84
C VAL A 52 5.29 8.78 6.37
N GLY A 53 6.52 8.27 6.37
CA GLY A 53 7.70 8.96 5.85
C GLY A 53 7.68 9.22 4.33
N ILE A 54 8.86 9.49 3.78
CA ILE A 54 9.07 9.77 2.35
C ILE A 54 8.99 8.50 1.49
N ASN A 55 8.74 8.67 0.20
CA ASN A 55 8.74 7.63 -0.83
C ASN A 55 7.73 6.50 -0.56
N LEU A 56 6.53 6.87 -0.09
CA LEU A 56 5.44 5.92 0.11
C LEU A 56 5.09 5.23 -1.22
N GLY A 57 5.02 3.90 -1.22
CA GLY A 57 4.64 3.10 -2.38
C GLY A 57 5.58 3.25 -3.58
N ASP A 58 6.86 3.52 -3.33
CA ASP A 58 7.85 3.64 -4.41
C ASP A 58 7.96 2.32 -5.20
N SER A 59 7.99 2.44 -6.53
CA SER A 59 7.94 1.30 -7.46
C SER A 59 6.83 0.27 -7.16
N MET A 60 5.68 0.68 -6.59
CA MET A 60 4.58 -0.24 -6.34
C MET A 60 3.90 -0.66 -7.66
N TYR A 61 3.65 -1.96 -7.82
CA TYR A 61 3.03 -2.52 -9.02
C TYR A 61 1.51 -2.61 -8.90
N ASP A 62 1.01 -2.99 -7.72
CA ASP A 62 -0.41 -3.10 -7.37
C ASP A 62 -0.56 -3.14 -5.84
N GLY A 63 -1.80 -3.23 -5.34
CA GLY A 63 -2.13 -3.20 -3.92
C GLY A 63 -2.70 -1.86 -3.47
N THR A 64 -3.01 -1.76 -2.18
CA THR A 64 -3.63 -0.55 -1.61
C THR A 64 -3.00 -0.19 -0.28
N ILE A 65 -2.62 1.08 -0.13
CA ILE A 65 -2.10 1.62 1.13
C ILE A 65 -3.08 2.67 1.65
N PHE A 66 -3.46 2.55 2.92
CA PHE A 66 -4.32 3.49 3.62
C PHE A 66 -3.52 4.23 4.69
N VAL A 67 -3.57 5.56 4.69
CA VAL A 67 -2.80 6.40 5.63
C VAL A 67 -3.72 7.38 6.36
N GLY A 68 -3.75 7.29 7.69
CA GLY A 68 -4.54 8.17 8.55
C GLY A 68 -3.91 9.54 8.76
N GLY A 69 -2.59 9.58 8.95
CA GLY A 69 -1.82 10.79 9.21
C GLY A 69 -1.31 11.49 7.95
N LYS A 70 -0.19 12.21 8.10
CA LYS A 70 0.51 12.90 7.02
C LYS A 70 1.37 11.92 6.21
N ILE A 71 1.61 12.27 4.95
CA ILE A 71 2.48 11.52 4.05
C ILE A 71 3.64 12.44 3.70
N GLY A 72 4.88 11.99 3.90
CA GLY A 72 6.06 12.79 3.58
C GLY A 72 6.17 13.08 2.09
N SER A 73 6.21 12.02 1.27
CA SER A 73 6.16 12.11 -0.19
C SER A 73 5.68 10.78 -0.78
N PHE A 74 5.20 10.82 -2.03
CA PHE A 74 4.96 9.62 -2.82
C PHE A 74 6.25 9.17 -3.51
N GLY A 75 6.37 7.85 -3.72
CA GLY A 75 7.36 7.29 -4.64
C GLY A 75 6.93 7.40 -6.11
N SER A 76 7.67 6.75 -7.01
CA SER A 76 7.51 6.88 -8.47
C SER A 76 6.09 6.60 -8.98
N ASP A 77 5.44 5.56 -8.46
CA ASP A 77 4.17 5.04 -8.97
C ASP A 77 2.99 5.32 -8.06
N ALA A 78 3.23 5.60 -6.78
CA ALA A 78 2.14 5.81 -5.84
C ALA A 78 1.33 7.05 -6.21
N ILE A 79 0.01 6.87 -6.35
CA ILE A 79 -0.93 7.95 -6.58
C ILE A 79 -2.04 7.91 -5.53
N LYS A 80 -2.60 9.07 -5.21
CA LYS A 80 -3.80 9.17 -4.40
C LYS A 80 -5.01 8.70 -5.20
N ALA A 81 -5.86 7.88 -4.59
CA ALA A 81 -7.12 7.43 -5.15
C ALA A 81 -8.30 7.88 -4.28
N GLU A 82 -9.50 7.84 -4.85
CA GLU A 82 -10.74 8.10 -4.13
C GLU A 82 -11.00 7.00 -3.09
N LEU A 83 -11.40 7.41 -1.89
CA LEU A 83 -11.82 6.52 -0.82
C LEU A 83 -13.32 6.20 -0.97
N THR A 84 -13.62 4.98 -1.42
CA THR A 84 -15.00 4.55 -1.67
C THR A 84 -15.73 4.12 -0.39
N ALA A 85 -17.06 3.98 -0.45
CA ALA A 85 -17.85 3.44 0.66
C ALA A 85 -17.42 2.01 1.04
N ILE A 86 -17.12 1.17 0.04
CA ILE A 86 -16.66 -0.22 0.23
C ILE A 86 -15.32 -0.24 0.97
N ASP A 87 -14.40 0.68 0.64
CA ASP A 87 -13.13 0.80 1.37
C ASP A 87 -13.38 1.12 2.85
N LYS A 88 -14.27 2.07 3.14
CA LYS A 88 -14.60 2.49 4.52
C LYS A 88 -15.20 1.35 5.33
N GLU A 89 -16.16 0.62 4.76
CA GLU A 89 -16.78 -0.54 5.43
C GLU A 89 -15.78 -1.66 5.68
N TRP A 90 -14.91 -1.93 4.70
CA TRP A 90 -13.86 -2.92 4.85
C TRP A 90 -12.88 -2.52 5.95
N LEU A 91 -12.41 -1.26 5.97
CA LEU A 91 -11.52 -0.73 6.99
C LEU A 91 -12.13 -0.84 8.39
N LYS A 92 -13.39 -0.42 8.57
CA LYS A 92 -14.09 -0.54 9.87
C LYS A 92 -14.10 -1.98 10.38
N ARG A 93 -14.46 -2.95 9.52
CA ARG A 93 -14.45 -4.38 9.89
C ARG A 93 -13.05 -4.86 10.23
N LYS A 94 -12.05 -4.47 9.43
CA LYS A 94 -10.66 -4.93 9.59
C LYS A 94 -10.02 -4.40 10.87
N LEU A 95 -10.21 -3.12 11.18
CA LEU A 95 -9.73 -2.49 12.40
C LEU A 95 -10.41 -3.06 13.65
N LYS A 96 -11.72 -3.35 13.58
CA LYS A 96 -12.45 -4.04 14.66
C LYS A 96 -11.87 -5.42 14.95
N VAL A 97 -11.66 -6.26 13.91
CA VAL A 97 -11.09 -7.61 14.08
C VAL A 97 -9.65 -7.55 14.59
N ALA A 98 -8.89 -6.54 14.19
CA ALA A 98 -7.51 -6.35 14.64
C ALA A 98 -7.39 -5.70 16.03
N GLU A 99 -8.51 -5.37 16.68
CA GLU A 99 -8.57 -4.74 18.01
C GLU A 99 -7.63 -3.52 18.11
N ILE A 100 -7.70 -2.66 17.08
CA ILE A 100 -6.83 -1.50 16.92
C ILE A 100 -7.60 -0.36 16.25
N GLY A 101 -7.36 0.87 16.73
CA GLY A 101 -7.97 2.07 16.13
C GLY A 101 -9.48 2.18 16.33
N GLU A 102 -10.01 1.72 17.48
CA GLU A 102 -11.45 1.77 17.80
C GLU A 102 -12.08 3.17 17.60
N ASN A 103 -11.31 4.22 17.89
CA ASN A 103 -11.75 5.62 17.77
C ASN A 103 -11.26 6.30 16.48
N PHE A 104 -10.69 5.55 15.53
CA PHE A 104 -10.16 6.12 14.32
C PHE A 104 -11.27 6.45 13.31
N ASP A 105 -11.35 7.72 12.91
CA ASP A 105 -12.29 8.16 11.86
C ASP A 105 -11.79 7.76 10.46
N VAL A 106 -12.31 6.64 9.97
CA VAL A 106 -11.98 6.11 8.64
C VAL A 106 -12.31 7.06 7.49
N ASN A 107 -13.14 8.10 7.69
CA ASN A 107 -13.45 9.06 6.63
C ASN A 107 -12.27 9.96 6.28
N LYS A 108 -11.30 10.12 7.19
CA LYS A 108 -10.12 10.98 7.01
C LYS A 108 -8.92 10.23 6.41
N ILE A 109 -9.05 8.93 6.21
CA ILE A 109 -7.96 8.10 5.70
C ILE A 109 -7.72 8.39 4.22
N LYS A 110 -6.45 8.42 3.83
CA LYS A 110 -6.03 8.64 2.45
C LYS A 110 -5.78 7.27 1.82
N LYS A 111 -6.38 7.01 0.66
CA LYS A 111 -6.14 5.79 -0.13
C LYS A 111 -5.09 6.07 -1.19
N ILE A 112 -4.09 5.19 -1.25
CA ILE A 112 -2.98 5.22 -2.19
C ILE A 112 -2.98 3.88 -2.94
N VAL A 113 -2.78 3.96 -4.25
CA VAL A 113 -2.73 2.81 -5.16
C VAL A 113 -1.60 3.00 -6.17
N ALA A 114 -1.30 1.95 -6.93
CA ALA A 114 -0.35 2.04 -8.04
C ALA A 114 -0.94 2.88 -9.18
N GLY A 115 -0.16 3.87 -9.63
CA GLY A 115 -0.44 4.67 -10.82
C GLY A 115 -0.11 3.94 -12.13
N LYS A 116 0.46 2.73 -12.04
CA LYS A 116 0.76 1.86 -13.18
C LYS A 116 1.65 2.52 -14.24
N LYS A 117 2.55 3.42 -13.83
CA LYS A 117 3.45 4.12 -14.75
C LYS A 117 4.60 3.22 -15.18
N LEU A 118 5.06 2.32 -14.31
CA LEU A 118 6.10 1.34 -14.60
C LEU A 118 5.58 0.08 -15.31
N TRP A 119 4.31 0.05 -15.73
CA TRP A 119 3.76 -1.05 -16.51
C TRP A 119 4.27 -0.96 -17.95
N ASN A 120 5.45 -1.54 -18.19
CA ASN A 120 6.02 -1.63 -19.53
C ASN A 120 5.47 -2.90 -20.20
N TYR A 121 4.33 -2.77 -20.88
CA TYR A 121 3.91 -3.77 -21.85
C TYR A 121 4.60 -3.47 -23.17
N ASP A 122 5.26 -4.49 -23.72
CA ASP A 122 5.73 -4.39 -25.08
C ASP A 122 4.49 -4.44 -25.99
N ASN A 123 4.25 -3.36 -26.72
CA ASN A 123 3.10 -3.27 -27.63
C ASN A 123 3.31 -4.07 -28.92
N LEU A 124 4.53 -4.59 -29.12
CA LEU A 124 4.89 -5.40 -30.26
C LEU A 124 4.76 -6.87 -29.91
N GLU A 125 3.98 -7.59 -30.73
CA GLU A 125 3.99 -9.04 -30.72
C GLU A 125 5.42 -9.54 -31.00
N PRO A 126 5.80 -10.74 -30.53
CA PRO A 126 7.13 -11.29 -30.78
C PRO A 126 7.53 -11.26 -32.26
N THR A 127 6.57 -11.45 -33.18
CA THR A 127 6.78 -11.39 -34.64
C THR A 127 7.01 -9.99 -35.19
N GLU A 128 6.66 -8.94 -34.44
CA GLU A 128 6.80 -7.54 -34.82
C GLU A 128 8.11 -6.92 -34.29
N LYS A 129 8.84 -7.66 -33.44
CA LYS A 129 10.14 -7.21 -32.92
C LYS A 129 11.23 -7.40 -33.98
N LYS A 130 11.81 -6.30 -34.46
CA LYS A 130 12.99 -6.36 -35.33
C LYS A 130 14.12 -7.12 -34.62
N GLY A 131 14.54 -8.24 -35.21
CA GLY A 131 15.59 -9.11 -34.67
C GLY A 131 15.08 -10.33 -33.89
N ALA A 132 13.76 -10.55 -33.81
CA ALA A 132 13.20 -11.85 -33.46
C ALA A 132 13.34 -12.79 -34.67
N ILE A 133 14.20 -13.80 -34.52
CA ILE A 133 14.43 -14.88 -35.47
C ILE A 133 13.21 -15.80 -35.60
#